data_AF-A0A2A2PZA9-F1
#
_entry.id   AF-A0A2A2PZA9-F1
#
_cell.length_a   1.000
_cell.length_b   1.000
_cell.length_c   1.000
_cell.angle_alpha   90.00
_cell.angle_beta   90.00
_cell.angle_gamma   90.00
#
_symmetry.space_group_name_H-M   'P 1'
#
loop_
_entity.id
_entity.type
_entity.pdbx_description
1 polymer ?
#
loop_
_entity_poly.entity_id
_entity_poly.type
_entity_poly.pdbx_seq_one_letter_code
_entity_poly.pdbx_strand_id
1 'polypeptide(L)'
;MRLFRALAALASALCLSGCGYIHFGRLPETATLAGDGKLAEAYSQLSTEHKILKQELVLVRREGDALRTAVERSGTSANSTELARSLRETATELSSLRAAYAKLQAERGGADPAAKERLGDLENKLAASLRDYTSLQAENNRLRNDLERSRSENTALAGRLQTVSAQNEQTQQAYAQLNRDFLALKEARTKAEQAAEGLRSQLAAVNAAPAAGTGGTRTQPPAAAALTLAKAPPADPTSTAELRTQVDRLREAQAAADSAAAAKGSRRHVVRTGDTLEKISRQYYGVSGRWSTMYDANAALLANGKPLQAGMELVIPEL
;
A
#
# COMPACT_ATOMS: atom_id res chain seq x y z
N MET A 1 -8.86 -118.43 29.64
CA MET A 1 -9.52 -117.09 29.56
C MET A 1 -9.42 -116.25 30.85
N ARG A 2 -8.40 -116.43 31.71
CA ARG A 2 -8.19 -115.55 32.90
C ARG A 2 -6.89 -114.73 32.84
N LEU A 3 -5.93 -115.11 31.98
CA LEU A 3 -4.67 -114.38 31.79
C LEU A 3 -4.80 -113.14 30.87
N PHE A 4 -5.72 -113.16 29.91
CA PHE A 4 -5.98 -111.98 29.05
C PHE A 4 -6.78 -110.86 29.77
N ARG A 5 -7.52 -111.18 30.82
CA ARG A 5 -8.22 -110.18 31.65
C ARG A 5 -7.28 -109.49 32.66
N ALA A 6 -6.19 -110.14 33.06
CA ALA A 6 -5.18 -109.54 33.93
C ALA A 6 -4.29 -108.52 33.18
N LEU A 7 -3.98 -108.77 31.90
CA LEU A 7 -3.25 -107.83 31.05
C LEU A 7 -4.07 -106.60 30.66
N ALA A 8 -5.39 -106.74 30.50
CA ALA A 8 -6.28 -105.61 30.26
C ALA A 8 -6.43 -104.70 31.51
N ALA A 9 -6.42 -105.27 32.72
CA ALA A 9 -6.50 -104.49 33.96
C ALA A 9 -5.18 -103.77 34.32
N LEU A 10 -4.02 -104.29 33.90
CA LEU A 10 -2.72 -103.63 34.11
C LEU A 10 -2.50 -102.46 33.13
N ALA A 11 -3.04 -102.53 31.91
CA ALA A 11 -3.01 -101.43 30.95
C ALA A 11 -3.93 -100.26 31.36
N SER A 12 -5.03 -100.53 32.08
CA SER A 12 -5.89 -99.49 32.64
C SER A 12 -5.33 -98.83 33.92
N ALA A 13 -4.39 -99.47 34.61
CA ALA A 13 -3.77 -98.93 35.82
C ALA A 13 -2.48 -98.12 35.55
N LEU A 14 -1.85 -98.28 34.38
CA LEU A 14 -0.67 -97.48 34.00
C LEU A 14 -0.99 -96.16 33.28
N CYS A 15 -2.28 -95.85 33.06
CA CYS A 15 -2.72 -94.55 32.52
C CYS A 15 -3.12 -93.54 33.61
N LEU A 16 -2.99 -93.88 34.91
CA LEU A 16 -3.35 -93.00 36.03
C LEU A 16 -2.15 -92.48 36.85
N SER A 17 -0.92 -92.62 36.34
CA SER A 17 0.25 -92.04 36.99
C SER A 17 0.76 -90.80 36.27
N GLY A 18 0.23 -89.66 36.69
CA GLY A 18 1.06 -88.48 36.96
C GLY A 18 1.70 -87.77 35.76
N CYS A 19 0.90 -87.24 34.83
CA CYS A 19 1.20 -85.92 34.29
C CYS A 19 0.48 -84.91 35.18
N GLY A 20 1.23 -84.22 36.05
CA GLY A 20 0.73 -83.08 36.82
C GLY A 20 0.28 -81.98 35.87
N TYR A 21 -0.98 -82.03 35.46
CA TYR A 21 -1.67 -80.92 34.82
C TYR A 21 -1.90 -79.88 35.90
N ILE A 22 -0.93 -78.97 36.07
CA ILE A 22 -1.17 -77.73 36.80
C ILE A 22 -2.20 -76.98 35.97
N HIS A 23 -3.44 -77.04 36.44
CA HIS A 23 -4.54 -76.28 35.90
C HIS A 23 -4.28 -74.81 36.23
N PHE A 24 -3.47 -74.14 35.41
CA PHE A 24 -3.54 -72.69 35.32
C PHE A 24 -4.95 -72.39 34.80
N GLY A 25 -5.73 -71.73 35.66
CA GLY A 25 -7.00 -71.16 35.25
C GLY A 25 -6.82 -70.43 33.93
N ARG A 26 -7.81 -70.59 33.04
CA ARG A 26 -7.95 -69.93 31.75
C ARG A 26 -7.04 -68.69 31.67
N LEU A 27 -5.87 -68.86 31.06
CA LEU A 27 -5.09 -67.71 30.61
C LEU A 27 -6.05 -66.91 29.73
N PRO A 28 -6.23 -65.60 29.95
CA PRO A 28 -7.01 -64.80 29.03
C PRO A 28 -6.49 -65.10 27.63
N GLU A 29 -7.39 -65.54 26.74
CA GLU A 29 -7.12 -65.68 25.31
C GLU A 29 -6.33 -64.46 24.92
N THR A 30 -5.11 -64.73 24.45
CA THR A 30 -4.12 -63.78 23.99
C THR A 30 -4.65 -62.36 23.96
N ALA A 31 -4.34 -61.58 25.01
CA ALA A 31 -4.13 -60.16 24.81
C ALA A 31 -2.89 -60.06 23.91
N THR A 32 -3.04 -60.42 22.63
CA THR A 32 -2.23 -59.90 21.55
C THR A 32 -2.45 -58.41 21.59
N LEU A 33 -1.65 -57.75 22.43
CA LEU A 33 -0.81 -56.68 21.96
C LEU A 33 -1.56 -55.64 21.14
N ALA A 34 -2.60 -55.06 21.73
CA ALA A 34 -3.03 -53.72 21.34
C ALA A 34 -1.89 -52.68 21.51
N GLY A 35 -0.84 -53.06 22.26
CA GLY A 35 0.43 -52.35 22.41
C GLY A 35 1.41 -52.55 21.26
N ASP A 36 1.71 -53.79 20.83
CA ASP A 36 2.80 -54.01 19.85
C ASP A 36 2.45 -53.51 18.45
N GLY A 37 1.19 -53.59 18.03
CA GLY A 37 0.76 -53.01 16.75
C GLY A 37 0.94 -51.50 16.72
N LYS A 38 0.49 -50.81 17.78
CA LYS A 38 0.62 -49.35 17.92
C LYS A 38 2.07 -48.91 18.14
N LEU A 39 2.85 -49.71 18.86
CA LEU A 39 4.27 -49.45 19.09
C LEU A 39 5.07 -49.66 17.80
N ALA A 40 4.79 -50.72 17.03
CA ALA A 40 5.40 -50.95 15.72
C ALA A 40 5.02 -49.84 14.72
N GLU A 41 3.77 -49.38 14.75
CA GLU A 41 3.30 -48.26 13.92
C GLU A 41 4.00 -46.96 14.31
N ALA A 42 4.10 -46.65 15.61
CA ALA A 42 4.84 -45.49 16.12
C ALA A 42 6.34 -45.57 15.81
N TYR A 43 6.97 -46.74 15.90
CA TYR A 43 8.37 -46.94 15.48
C TYR A 43 8.55 -46.76 13.97
N SER A 44 7.60 -47.22 13.17
CA SER A 44 7.63 -47.01 11.72
C SER A 44 7.50 -45.53 11.38
N GLN A 45 6.61 -44.81 12.06
CA GLN A 45 6.36 -43.39 11.87
C GLN A 45 7.55 -42.54 12.35
N LEU A 46 8.17 -42.88 13.47
CA LEU A 46 9.38 -42.20 13.94
C LEU A 46 10.57 -42.46 13.00
N SER A 47 10.65 -43.65 12.40
CA SER A 47 11.68 -43.99 11.40
C SER A 47 11.49 -43.23 10.09
N THR A 48 10.25 -43.02 9.64
CA THR A 48 9.95 -42.21 8.45
C THR A 48 10.24 -40.74 8.72
N GLU A 49 9.81 -40.19 9.85
CA GLU A 49 10.13 -38.81 10.24
C GLU A 49 11.64 -38.58 10.36
N HIS A 50 12.38 -39.52 10.95
CA HIS A 50 13.84 -39.43 11.04
C HIS A 50 14.52 -39.47 9.65
N LYS A 51 13.99 -40.23 8.69
CA LYS A 51 14.48 -40.21 7.31
C LYS A 51 14.18 -38.88 6.62
N ILE A 52 12.99 -38.33 6.84
CA ILE A 52 12.57 -37.03 6.29
C ILE A 52 13.47 -35.92 6.86
N LEU A 53 13.62 -35.85 8.18
CA LEU A 53 14.50 -34.89 8.84
C LEU A 53 15.96 -34.99 8.37
N LYS A 54 16.46 -36.21 8.11
CA LYS A 54 17.80 -36.39 7.52
C LYS A 54 17.88 -35.86 6.09
N GLN A 55 16.85 -36.07 5.27
CA GLN A 55 16.80 -35.55 3.92
C GLN A 55 16.68 -34.02 3.90
N GLU A 56 15.86 -33.44 4.78
CA GLU A 56 15.74 -31.99 4.95
C GLU A 56 17.05 -31.37 5.44
N LEU A 57 17.76 -31.99 6.38
CA LEU A 57 19.07 -31.53 6.82
C LEU A 57 20.09 -31.51 5.66
N VAL A 58 20.04 -32.50 4.77
CA VAL A 58 20.92 -32.55 3.58
C VAL A 58 20.53 -31.46 2.57
N LEU A 59 19.24 -31.18 2.39
CA LEU A 59 18.75 -30.09 1.54
C LEU A 59 19.15 -28.72 2.08
N VAL A 60 18.94 -28.46 3.37
CA VAL A 60 19.33 -27.20 4.03
C VAL A 60 20.84 -27.01 3.98
N ARG A 61 21.64 -28.08 4.12
CA ARG A 61 23.10 -28.00 3.93
C ARG A 61 23.46 -27.63 2.49
N ARG A 62 22.83 -28.26 1.50
CA ARG A 62 23.06 -27.96 0.08
C ARG A 62 22.67 -26.52 -0.26
N GLU A 63 21.56 -26.03 0.27
CA GLU A 63 21.13 -24.64 0.09
C GLU A 63 22.08 -23.66 0.80
N GLY A 64 22.54 -24.00 2.01
CA GLY A 64 23.56 -23.24 2.74
C GLY A 64 24.90 -23.19 1.99
N ASP A 65 25.32 -24.29 1.36
CA ASP A 65 26.53 -24.35 0.55
C ASP A 65 26.36 -23.57 -0.77
N ALA A 66 25.18 -23.62 -1.39
CA ALA A 66 24.86 -22.80 -2.56
C ALA A 66 24.89 -21.30 -2.23
N LEU A 67 24.32 -20.89 -1.09
CA LEU A 67 24.39 -19.51 -0.59
C LEU A 67 25.83 -19.10 -0.26
N ARG A 68 26.62 -19.99 0.35
CA ARG A 68 28.05 -19.75 0.62
C ARG A 68 28.82 -19.50 -0.68
N THR A 69 28.63 -20.33 -1.70
CA THR A 69 29.29 -20.14 -3.00
C THR A 69 28.82 -18.87 -3.74
N ALA A 70 27.56 -18.46 -3.56
CA ALA A 70 27.05 -17.21 -4.12
C ALA A 70 27.65 -15.98 -3.43
N VAL A 71 27.86 -16.04 -2.10
CA VAL A 71 28.52 -15.00 -1.31
C VAL A 71 30.02 -14.93 -1.59
N GLU A 72 30.69 -16.08 -1.77
CA GLU A 72 32.10 -16.14 -2.17
C GLU A 72 32.34 -15.55 -3.57
N ARG A 73 31.40 -15.71 -4.50
CA ARG A 73 31.44 -15.06 -5.82
C ARG A 73 31.15 -13.56 -5.78
N SER A 74 30.51 -13.05 -4.73
CA SER A 74 30.01 -11.66 -4.68
C SER A 74 30.94 -10.64 -4.02
N GLY A 75 32.13 -10.99 -3.50
CA GLY A 75 33.10 -9.94 -3.19
C GLY A 75 34.24 -10.24 -2.23
N THR A 76 35.44 -9.87 -2.70
CA THR A 76 36.63 -9.53 -1.93
C THR A 76 36.38 -8.24 -1.13
N SER A 77 36.15 -8.33 0.18
CA SER A 77 36.12 -7.18 1.10
C SER A 77 36.37 -7.68 2.52
N ALA A 78 36.96 -6.85 3.39
CA ALA A 78 37.30 -7.16 4.78
C ALA A 78 36.12 -7.69 5.62
N ASN A 79 34.87 -7.42 5.22
CA ASN A 79 33.68 -8.00 5.83
C ASN A 79 33.54 -9.51 5.58
N SER A 80 34.08 -10.02 4.46
CA SER A 80 34.08 -11.45 4.12
C SER A 80 35.03 -12.26 5.01
N THR A 81 36.17 -11.69 5.39
CA THR A 81 37.12 -12.35 6.31
C THR A 81 36.59 -12.39 7.75
N GLU A 82 35.86 -11.36 8.16
CA GLU A 82 35.13 -11.31 9.43
C GLU A 82 33.97 -12.31 9.49
N LEU A 83 33.17 -12.38 8.42
CA LEU A 83 32.09 -13.36 8.28
C LEU A 83 32.63 -14.79 8.25
N ALA A 84 33.74 -15.04 7.53
CA ALA A 84 34.39 -16.36 7.49
C ALA A 84 34.99 -16.78 8.83
N ARG A 85 35.42 -15.83 9.66
CA ARG A 85 35.87 -16.07 11.03
C ARG A 85 34.70 -16.40 11.94
N SER A 86 33.62 -15.61 11.89
CA SER A 86 32.38 -15.88 12.64
C SER A 86 31.72 -17.22 12.25
N LEU A 87 31.78 -17.60 10.97
CA LEU A 87 31.30 -18.91 10.51
C LEU A 87 32.15 -20.08 11.02
N ARG A 88 33.47 -19.90 11.16
CA ARG A 88 34.34 -20.91 11.75
C ARG A 88 34.11 -21.04 13.25
N GLU A 89 33.93 -19.92 13.92
CA GLU A 89 33.65 -19.85 15.36
C GLU A 89 32.32 -20.54 15.68
N THR A 90 31.25 -20.19 14.95
CA THR A 90 29.95 -20.87 15.07
C THR A 90 30.03 -22.36 14.71
N ALA A 91 30.83 -22.77 13.72
CA ALA A 91 31.02 -24.19 13.42
C ALA A 91 31.73 -24.95 14.56
N THR A 92 32.70 -24.32 15.22
CA THR A 92 33.36 -24.90 16.40
C THR A 92 32.43 -24.98 17.60
N GLU A 93 31.62 -23.94 17.84
CA GLU A 93 30.59 -23.94 18.88
C GLU A 93 29.54 -25.02 18.64
N LEU A 94 29.13 -25.23 17.39
CA LEU A 94 28.16 -26.27 17.03
C LEU A 94 28.77 -27.67 17.20
N SER A 95 30.06 -27.84 16.94
CA SER A 95 30.78 -29.10 17.20
C SER A 95 30.91 -29.39 18.71
N SER A 96 31.17 -28.37 19.52
CA SER A 96 31.28 -28.52 20.97
C SER A 96 29.92 -28.78 21.62
N LEU A 97 28.85 -28.13 21.13
CA LEU A 97 27.48 -28.40 21.56
C LEU A 97 27.06 -29.84 21.23
N ARG A 98 27.43 -30.34 20.04
CA ARG A 98 27.17 -31.74 19.64
C ARG A 98 27.91 -32.73 20.54
N ALA A 99 29.16 -32.46 20.88
CA ALA A 99 29.94 -33.29 21.78
C ALA A 99 29.36 -33.27 23.21
N ALA A 100 28.96 -32.09 23.70
CA ALA A 100 28.31 -31.93 24.99
C ALA A 100 26.95 -32.66 25.03
N TYR A 101 26.16 -32.58 23.95
CA TYR A 101 24.89 -33.29 23.83
C TYR A 101 25.07 -34.81 23.74
N ALA A 102 26.08 -35.30 23.01
CA ALA A 102 26.42 -36.72 22.96
C ALA A 102 26.85 -37.25 24.33
N LYS A 103 27.58 -36.45 25.12
CA LYS A 103 27.95 -36.77 26.49
C LYS A 103 26.72 -36.80 27.42
N LEU A 104 25.84 -35.81 27.31
CA LEU A 104 24.55 -35.78 28.01
C LEU A 104 23.65 -36.97 27.62
N GLN A 105 23.64 -37.40 26.36
CA GLN A 105 22.92 -38.60 25.90
C GLN A 105 23.53 -39.90 26.46
N ALA A 106 24.86 -39.98 26.56
CA ALA A 106 25.55 -41.10 27.19
C ALA A 106 25.26 -41.18 28.70
N GLU A 107 25.23 -40.03 29.39
CA GLU A 107 24.77 -39.90 30.78
C GLU A 107 23.26 -40.23 30.90
N ARG A 108 22.47 -39.92 29.86
CA ARG A 108 21.04 -40.30 29.76
C ARG A 108 20.81 -41.81 29.61
N GLY A 109 21.78 -42.53 29.06
CA GLY A 109 21.82 -44.00 28.98
C GLY A 109 21.83 -44.69 30.35
N GLY A 110 22.11 -43.93 31.43
CA GLY A 110 21.93 -44.34 32.82
C GLY A 110 21.11 -43.36 33.68
N ALA A 111 20.34 -42.43 33.09
CA ALA A 111 19.82 -41.29 33.84
C ALA A 111 18.57 -41.56 34.68
N ASP A 112 18.69 -41.09 35.92
CA ASP A 112 17.66 -40.76 36.90
C ASP A 112 16.45 -40.04 36.23
N PRO A 113 15.20 -40.48 36.44
CA PRO A 113 13.99 -39.90 35.80
C PRO A 113 13.88 -38.37 35.90
N ALA A 114 14.36 -37.76 36.98
CA ALA A 114 14.34 -36.30 37.16
C ALA A 114 15.19 -35.54 36.12
N ALA A 115 16.27 -36.13 35.62
CA ALA A 115 17.10 -35.51 34.57
C ALA A 115 16.41 -35.57 33.20
N LYS A 116 15.58 -36.58 32.94
CA LYS A 116 14.82 -36.69 31.69
C LYS A 116 13.71 -35.64 31.61
N GLU A 117 13.04 -35.37 32.73
CA GLU A 117 12.00 -34.34 32.84
C GLU A 117 12.58 -32.93 32.59
N ARG A 118 13.68 -32.59 33.26
CA ARG A 118 14.38 -31.30 33.06
C ARG A 118 14.84 -31.09 31.62
N LEU A 119 15.26 -32.14 30.92
CA LEU A 119 15.63 -32.04 29.51
C LEU A 119 14.40 -31.72 28.64
N GLY A 120 13.26 -32.39 28.89
CA GLY A 120 12.01 -32.09 28.20
C GLY A 120 11.55 -30.66 28.41
N ASP A 121 11.67 -30.14 29.64
CA ASP A 121 11.36 -28.74 29.94
C ASP A 121 12.26 -27.75 29.20
N LEU A 122 13.56 -28.06 29.08
CA LEU A 122 14.51 -27.24 28.33
C LEU A 122 14.22 -27.28 26.83
N GLU A 123 13.90 -28.45 26.28
CA GLU A 123 13.50 -28.62 24.87
C GLU A 123 12.22 -27.81 24.57
N ASN A 124 11.23 -27.85 25.46
CA ASN A 124 10.00 -27.06 25.34
C ASN A 124 10.25 -25.56 25.41
N LYS A 125 11.11 -25.10 26.34
CA LYS A 125 11.50 -23.68 26.45
C LYS A 125 12.25 -23.23 25.21
N LEU A 126 13.17 -24.03 24.68
CA LEU A 126 13.88 -23.71 23.45
C LEU A 126 12.92 -23.61 22.26
N ALA A 127 11.97 -24.55 22.13
CA ALA A 127 10.94 -24.51 21.09
C ALA A 127 10.02 -23.28 21.22
N ALA A 128 9.73 -22.82 22.44
CA ALA A 128 9.01 -21.57 22.67
C ALA A 128 9.85 -20.36 22.24
N SER A 129 11.11 -20.25 22.69
CA SER A 129 11.99 -19.14 22.32
C SER A 129 12.26 -19.05 20.82
N LEU A 130 12.37 -20.19 20.13
CA LEU A 130 12.51 -20.21 18.67
C LEU A 130 11.25 -19.68 17.96
N ARG A 131 10.05 -20.05 18.44
CA ARG A 131 8.79 -19.50 17.92
C ARG A 131 8.72 -17.99 18.15
N ASP A 132 9.06 -17.53 19.35
CA ASP A 132 9.08 -16.10 19.68
C ASP A 132 10.07 -15.33 18.80
N TYR A 133 11.26 -15.88 18.58
CA TYR A 133 12.26 -15.30 17.67
C TYR A 133 11.72 -15.17 16.24
N THR A 134 11.08 -16.22 15.71
CA THR A 134 10.48 -16.16 14.36
C THR A 134 9.35 -15.12 14.26
N SER A 135 8.55 -14.97 15.32
CA SER A 135 7.51 -13.95 15.41
C SER A 135 8.09 -12.54 15.41
N LEU A 136 9.11 -12.30 16.24
CA LEU A 136 9.84 -11.03 16.30
C LEU A 136 10.54 -10.68 14.98
N GLN A 137 11.07 -11.67 14.28
CA GLN A 137 11.67 -11.47 12.96
C GLN A 137 10.61 -11.08 11.92
N ALA A 138 9.44 -11.71 11.94
CA ALA A 138 8.31 -11.34 11.09
C ALA A 138 7.79 -9.93 11.40
N GLU A 139 7.71 -9.56 12.67
CA GLU A 139 7.32 -8.21 13.12
C GLU A 139 8.35 -7.15 12.68
N ASN A 140 9.66 -7.41 12.85
CA ASN A 140 10.71 -6.51 12.36
C ASN A 140 10.61 -6.27 10.85
N ASN A 141 10.32 -7.32 10.08
CA ASN A 141 10.14 -7.19 8.63
C ASN A 141 8.89 -6.38 8.28
N ARG A 142 7.78 -6.56 9.00
CA ARG A 142 6.57 -5.73 8.84
C ARG A 142 6.85 -4.26 9.16
N LEU A 143 7.46 -3.98 10.31
CA LEU A 143 7.79 -2.60 10.72
C LEU A 143 8.73 -1.91 9.71
N ARG A 144 9.68 -2.64 9.13
CA ARG A 144 10.54 -2.10 8.04
C ARG A 144 9.74 -1.75 6.80
N ASN A 145 8.82 -2.61 6.39
CA ASN A 145 7.95 -2.34 5.24
C ASN A 145 7.02 -1.14 5.48
N ASP A 146 6.47 -1.04 6.69
CA ASP A 146 5.61 0.08 7.08
C ASP A 146 6.40 1.40 7.12
N LEU A 147 7.63 1.39 7.64
CA LEU A 147 8.51 2.55 7.63
C LEU A 147 8.83 3.00 6.21
N GLU A 148 9.14 2.07 5.31
CA GLU A 148 9.43 2.39 3.91
C GLU A 148 8.19 2.95 3.20
N ARG A 149 7.02 2.36 3.47
CA ARG A 149 5.74 2.88 2.98
C ARG A 149 5.50 4.30 3.46
N SER A 150 5.63 4.58 4.76
CA SER A 150 5.45 5.94 5.30
C SER A 150 6.45 6.94 4.72
N ARG A 151 7.70 6.52 4.47
CA ARG A 151 8.69 7.36 3.77
C ARG A 151 8.24 7.69 2.35
N SER A 152 7.80 6.68 1.60
CA SER A 152 7.29 6.87 0.24
C SER A 152 6.08 7.83 0.21
N GLU A 153 5.14 7.68 1.16
CA GLU A 153 3.98 8.54 1.30
C GLU A 153 4.39 9.99 1.63
N ASN A 154 5.35 10.17 2.55
CA ASN A 154 5.90 11.49 2.88
C ASN A 154 6.56 12.16 1.67
N THR A 155 7.34 11.41 0.87
CA THR A 155 7.94 11.97 -0.36
C THR A 155 6.88 12.37 -1.39
N ALA A 156 5.82 11.57 -1.53
CA ALA A 156 4.71 11.88 -2.43
C ALA A 156 3.93 13.12 -1.96
N LEU A 157 3.66 13.24 -0.66
CA LEU A 157 2.99 14.40 -0.07
C LEU A 157 3.83 15.66 -0.20
N ALA A 158 5.15 15.58 0.02
CA ALA A 158 6.06 16.70 -0.21
C ALA A 158 6.01 17.18 -1.66
N GLY A 159 6.02 16.26 -2.63
CA GLY A 159 5.85 16.59 -4.05
C GLY A 159 4.51 17.24 -4.37
N ARG A 160 3.41 16.78 -3.75
CA ARG A 160 2.09 17.41 -3.89
C ARG A 160 2.07 18.82 -3.31
N LEU A 161 2.65 19.04 -2.13
CA LEU A 161 2.74 20.37 -1.51
C LEU A 161 3.54 21.34 -2.39
N GLN A 162 4.66 20.90 -2.95
CA GLN A 162 5.46 21.70 -3.87
C GLN A 162 4.69 22.06 -5.15
N THR A 163 3.89 21.12 -5.67
CA THR A 163 3.04 21.37 -6.84
C THR A 163 1.97 22.42 -6.53
N VAL A 164 1.28 22.28 -5.38
CA VAL A 164 0.25 23.23 -4.95
C VAL A 164 0.85 24.60 -4.65
N SER A 165 2.04 24.67 -4.05
CA SER A 165 2.70 25.95 -3.79
C SER A 165 3.06 26.66 -5.09
N ALA A 166 3.61 25.95 -6.08
CA ALA A 166 3.90 26.50 -7.40
C ALA A 166 2.63 27.00 -8.12
N GLN A 167 1.53 26.25 -8.03
CA GLN A 167 0.23 26.67 -8.58
C GLN A 167 -0.32 27.92 -7.89
N ASN A 168 -0.18 28.03 -6.57
CA ASN A 168 -0.59 29.20 -5.82
C ASN A 168 0.23 30.43 -6.22
N GLU A 169 1.54 30.30 -6.36
CA GLU A 169 2.41 31.39 -6.82
C GLU A 169 2.04 31.86 -8.23
N GLN A 170 1.82 30.91 -9.16
CA GLN A 170 1.37 31.23 -10.52
C GLN A 170 0.04 31.97 -10.52
N THR A 171 -0.90 31.53 -9.68
CA THR A 171 -2.22 32.15 -9.53
C THR A 171 -2.09 33.57 -8.97
N GLN A 172 -1.25 33.79 -7.96
CA GLN A 172 -0.99 35.12 -7.40
C GLN A 172 -0.38 36.06 -8.45
N GLN A 173 0.55 35.57 -9.27
CA GLN A 173 1.14 36.35 -10.36
C GLN A 173 0.09 36.72 -11.42
N ALA A 174 -0.79 35.79 -11.79
CA ALA A 174 -1.88 36.04 -12.72
C ALA A 174 -2.86 37.10 -12.19
N TYR A 175 -3.22 37.04 -10.90
CA TYR A 175 -4.03 38.08 -10.26
C TYR A 175 -3.35 39.45 -10.25
N ALA A 176 -2.05 39.49 -9.94
CA ALA A 176 -1.28 40.73 -9.96
C ALA A 176 -1.17 41.33 -11.38
N GLN A 177 -1.08 40.49 -12.41
CA GLN A 177 -1.11 40.92 -13.80
C GLN A 177 -2.49 41.48 -14.18
N LEU A 178 -3.57 40.77 -13.86
CA LEU A 178 -4.93 41.20 -14.15
C LEU A 178 -5.25 42.56 -13.49
N ASN A 179 -4.79 42.77 -12.25
CA ASN A 179 -4.95 44.07 -11.58
C ASN A 179 -4.21 45.21 -12.28
N ARG A 180 -3.01 44.94 -12.82
CA ARG A 180 -2.26 45.93 -13.61
C ARG A 180 -2.98 46.26 -14.92
N ASP A 181 -3.47 45.24 -15.62
CA ASP A 181 -4.19 45.43 -16.88
C ASP A 181 -5.50 46.18 -16.67
N PHE A 182 -6.22 45.89 -15.58
CA PHE A 182 -7.43 46.63 -15.21
C PHE A 182 -7.14 48.11 -14.95
N LEU A 183 -6.05 48.43 -14.24
CA LEU A 183 -5.66 49.82 -14.00
C LEU A 183 -5.28 50.52 -15.30
N ALA A 184 -4.49 49.87 -16.16
CA ALA A 184 -4.10 50.40 -17.46
C ALA A 184 -5.33 50.66 -18.36
N LEU A 185 -6.30 49.74 -18.38
CA LEU A 185 -7.54 49.91 -19.12
C LEU A 185 -8.37 51.09 -18.57
N LYS A 186 -8.42 51.25 -17.24
CA LYS A 186 -9.10 52.38 -16.61
C LYS A 186 -8.46 53.70 -17.02
N GLU A 187 -7.13 53.79 -17.02
CA GLU A 187 -6.40 54.99 -17.47
C GLU A 187 -6.55 55.26 -18.97
N ALA A 188 -6.55 54.21 -19.80
CA ALA A 188 -6.78 54.34 -21.23
C ALA A 188 -8.19 54.87 -21.52
N ARG A 189 -9.19 54.37 -20.78
CA ARG A 189 -10.58 54.84 -20.87
C ARG A 189 -10.71 56.31 -20.48
N THR A 190 -10.11 56.74 -19.36
CA THR A 190 -10.21 58.14 -18.95
C THR A 190 -9.53 59.09 -19.95
N LYS A 191 -8.39 58.70 -20.52
CA LYS A 191 -7.73 59.46 -21.59
C LYS A 191 -8.58 59.55 -22.85
N ALA A 192 -9.23 58.46 -23.25
CA ALA A 192 -10.13 58.44 -24.40
C ALA A 192 -11.37 59.33 -24.19
N GLU A 193 -11.95 59.31 -22.99
CA GLU A 193 -13.07 60.18 -22.60
C GLU A 193 -12.67 61.67 -22.68
N GLN A 194 -11.50 62.03 -22.13
CA GLN A 194 -10.95 63.40 -22.21
C GLN A 194 -10.71 63.85 -23.65
N ALA A 195 -10.14 62.97 -24.50
CA ALA A 195 -9.90 63.28 -25.91
C ALA A 195 -11.22 63.49 -26.68
N ALA A 196 -12.24 62.68 -26.40
CA ALA A 196 -13.56 62.82 -26.99
C ALA A 196 -14.25 64.12 -26.58
N GLU A 197 -14.13 64.54 -25.32
CA GLU A 197 -14.61 65.84 -24.84
C GLU A 197 -13.88 67.01 -25.48
N GLY A 198 -12.55 66.90 -25.66
CA GLY A 198 -11.75 67.89 -26.39
C GLY A 198 -12.19 68.04 -27.86
N LEU A 199 -12.49 66.93 -28.55
CA LEU A 199 -13.03 66.95 -29.91
C LEU A 199 -14.44 67.56 -29.96
N ARG A 200 -15.30 67.23 -28.99
CA ARG A 200 -16.65 67.80 -28.88
C ARG A 200 -16.62 69.31 -28.67
N SER A 201 -15.74 69.82 -27.81
CA SER A 201 -15.62 71.26 -27.57
C SER A 201 -15.10 72.00 -28.81
N GLN A 202 -14.16 71.42 -29.55
CA GLN A 202 -13.71 71.96 -30.85
C GLN A 202 -14.85 72.01 -31.88
N LEU A 203 -15.63 70.95 -32.01
CA LEU A 203 -16.81 70.93 -32.89
C LEU A 203 -17.85 71.99 -32.51
N ALA A 204 -18.11 72.15 -31.20
CA ALA A 204 -19.01 73.19 -30.71
C ALA A 204 -18.50 74.61 -31.04
N ALA A 205 -17.20 74.86 -30.91
CA ALA A 205 -16.58 76.15 -31.25
C ALA A 205 -16.68 76.46 -32.75
N VAL A 206 -16.45 75.47 -33.62
CA VAL A 206 -16.63 75.62 -35.08
C VAL A 206 -18.09 75.94 -35.43
N ASN A 207 -19.06 75.29 -34.77
CA ASN A 207 -20.48 75.54 -34.99
C ASN A 207 -20.98 76.87 -34.41
N ALA A 208 -20.32 77.42 -33.39
CA ALA A 208 -20.70 78.67 -32.72
C ALA A 208 -20.06 79.94 -33.33
N ALA A 209 -19.13 79.80 -34.28
CA ALA A 209 -18.54 80.95 -34.96
C ALA A 209 -19.62 81.75 -35.69
N PRO A 210 -19.76 83.07 -35.45
CA PRO A 210 -20.84 83.86 -36.03
C PRO A 210 -20.66 83.94 -37.55
N ALA A 211 -21.74 83.69 -38.28
CA ALA A 211 -21.87 84.11 -39.66
C ALA A 211 -21.90 85.65 -39.71
N ALA A 212 -20.72 86.27 -39.65
CA ALA A 212 -20.57 87.68 -40.02
C ALA A 212 -20.83 87.78 -41.53
N GLY A 213 -22.05 88.17 -41.89
CA GLY A 213 -22.52 88.17 -43.27
C GLY A 213 -21.90 89.26 -44.13
N THR A 214 -21.94 89.07 -45.45
CA THR A 214 -22.52 90.05 -46.39
C THR A 214 -22.75 89.40 -47.76
N GLY A 215 -23.78 89.86 -48.46
CA GLY A 215 -24.12 89.41 -49.80
C GLY A 215 -23.03 89.71 -50.84
N GLY A 216 -23.11 88.95 -51.95
CA GLY A 216 -22.59 89.36 -53.25
C GLY A 216 -21.07 89.37 -53.42
N THR A 217 -20.49 88.23 -53.78
CA THR A 217 -19.87 87.97 -55.10
C THR A 217 -19.23 86.59 -55.12
N ARG A 218 -19.53 85.86 -56.18
CA ARG A 218 -18.99 84.53 -56.47
C ARG A 218 -17.54 84.68 -56.93
N THR A 219 -16.59 84.43 -56.05
CA THR A 219 -15.19 84.13 -56.43
C THR A 219 -14.60 83.15 -55.43
N GLN A 220 -14.33 81.95 -55.94
CA GLN A 220 -13.43 80.90 -55.48
C GLN A 220 -13.38 80.56 -53.97
N PRO A 221 -13.63 79.30 -53.58
CA PRO A 221 -13.51 78.90 -52.18
C PRO A 221 -12.03 79.01 -51.74
N PRO A 222 -11.69 79.74 -50.65
CA PRO A 222 -10.42 79.49 -49.99
C PRO A 222 -10.48 78.07 -49.45
N ALA A 223 -9.38 77.35 -49.67
CA ALA A 223 -9.20 75.95 -49.38
C ALA A 223 -9.93 75.54 -48.10
N ALA A 224 -10.82 74.55 -48.24
CA ALA A 224 -11.26 73.73 -47.13
C ALA A 224 -10.00 73.42 -46.31
N ALA A 225 -9.90 74.02 -45.12
CA ALA A 225 -9.04 73.50 -44.09
C ALA A 225 -9.52 72.07 -43.92
N ALA A 226 -8.83 71.16 -44.60
CA ALA A 226 -9.14 69.76 -44.59
C ALA A 226 -9.14 69.40 -43.12
N LEU A 227 -10.34 69.13 -42.58
CA LEU A 227 -10.48 68.32 -41.40
C LEU A 227 -9.79 67.01 -41.76
N THR A 228 -8.49 66.94 -41.51
CA THR A 228 -7.78 65.69 -41.47
C THR A 228 -8.42 64.97 -40.30
N LEU A 229 -9.41 64.16 -40.63
CA LEU A 229 -9.85 63.07 -39.78
C LEU A 229 -8.54 62.40 -39.36
N ALA A 230 -8.08 62.66 -38.14
CA ALA A 230 -6.97 61.92 -37.59
C ALA A 230 -7.41 60.48 -37.74
N LYS A 231 -6.78 59.78 -38.68
CA LYS A 231 -7.07 58.39 -39.00
C LYS A 231 -7.23 57.72 -37.65
N ALA A 232 -8.43 57.20 -37.38
CA ALA A 232 -8.73 56.51 -36.14
C ALA A 232 -7.49 55.67 -35.80
N PRO A 233 -6.95 55.74 -34.55
CA PRO A 233 -5.76 54.99 -34.18
C PRO A 233 -5.91 53.62 -34.80
N PRO A 234 -4.95 53.16 -35.64
CA PRO A 234 -5.13 51.92 -36.37
C PRO A 234 -5.61 50.91 -35.35
N ALA A 235 -6.83 50.40 -35.53
CA ALA A 235 -7.27 49.26 -34.77
C ALA A 235 -6.25 48.20 -35.15
N ASP A 236 -5.20 48.05 -34.33
CA ASP A 236 -4.11 47.15 -34.64
C ASP A 236 -4.78 45.79 -34.85
N PRO A 237 -4.84 45.30 -36.11
CA PRO A 237 -5.56 44.07 -36.40
C PRO A 237 -4.90 42.93 -35.62
N THR A 238 -3.62 43.10 -35.29
CA THR A 238 -2.82 42.28 -34.40
C THR A 238 -3.36 42.27 -32.96
N SER A 239 -3.62 43.41 -32.33
CA SER A 239 -4.12 43.45 -30.94
C SER A 239 -5.54 42.88 -30.81
N THR A 240 -6.40 43.17 -31.79
CA THR A 240 -7.76 42.60 -31.84
C THR A 240 -7.77 41.12 -32.20
N ALA A 241 -6.84 40.66 -33.05
CA ALA A 241 -6.63 39.23 -33.30
C ALA A 241 -6.02 38.51 -32.08
N GLU A 242 -5.07 39.12 -31.37
CA GLU A 242 -4.47 38.58 -30.15
C GLU A 242 -5.51 38.40 -29.05
N LEU A 243 -6.38 39.39 -28.83
CA LEU A 243 -7.49 39.29 -27.88
C LEU A 243 -8.46 38.15 -28.23
N ARG A 244 -8.81 37.98 -29.51
CA ARG A 244 -9.65 36.85 -29.95
C ARG A 244 -8.96 35.51 -29.71
N THR A 245 -7.69 35.40 -30.12
CA THR A 245 -6.87 34.20 -29.89
C THR A 245 -6.67 33.89 -28.40
N GLN A 246 -6.65 34.91 -27.55
CA GLN A 246 -6.52 34.76 -26.10
C GLN A 246 -7.83 34.29 -25.45
N VAL A 247 -8.97 34.80 -25.91
CA VAL A 247 -10.31 34.33 -25.50
C VAL A 247 -10.53 32.88 -25.93
N ASP A 248 -10.15 32.51 -27.15
CA ASP A 248 -10.27 31.13 -27.64
C ASP A 248 -9.36 30.16 -26.86
N ARG A 249 -8.11 30.56 -26.56
CA ARG A 249 -7.21 29.77 -25.69
C ARG A 249 -7.75 29.60 -24.27
N LEU A 250 -8.37 30.63 -23.69
CA LEU A 250 -9.00 30.52 -22.37
C LEU A 250 -10.19 29.56 -22.41
N ARG A 251 -10.99 29.59 -23.48
CA ARG A 251 -12.12 28.68 -23.67
C ARG A 251 -11.65 27.23 -23.86
N GLU A 252 -10.58 27.01 -24.60
CA GLU A 252 -9.96 25.69 -24.78
C GLU A 252 -9.31 25.17 -23.49
N ALA A 253 -8.65 26.03 -22.71
CA ALA A 253 -8.11 25.67 -21.40
C ALA A 253 -9.23 25.32 -20.40
N GLN A 254 -10.35 26.05 -20.44
CA GLN A 254 -11.54 25.75 -19.65
C GLN A 254 -12.13 24.39 -20.05
N ALA A 255 -12.28 24.12 -21.35
CA ALA A 255 -12.78 22.84 -21.86
C ALA A 255 -11.83 21.67 -21.53
N ALA A 256 -10.51 21.91 -21.54
CA ALA A 256 -9.51 20.92 -21.12
C ALA A 256 -9.53 20.68 -19.61
N ALA A 257 -9.78 21.72 -18.79
CA ALA A 257 -9.96 21.59 -17.35
C ALA A 257 -11.26 20.83 -17.00
N ASP A 258 -12.36 21.12 -17.71
CA ASP A 258 -13.64 20.41 -17.57
C ASP A 258 -13.51 18.95 -18.02
N SER A 259 -12.77 18.69 -19.10
CA SER A 259 -12.47 17.34 -19.58
C SER A 259 -11.52 16.59 -18.65
N ALA A 260 -10.54 17.26 -18.04
CA ALA A 260 -9.65 16.68 -17.02
C ALA A 260 -10.38 16.42 -15.69
N ALA A 261 -11.37 17.24 -15.34
CA ALA A 261 -12.27 17.00 -14.21
C ALA A 261 -13.24 15.83 -14.48
N ALA A 262 -13.70 15.68 -15.72
CA ALA A 262 -14.50 14.53 -16.16
C ALA A 262 -13.68 13.23 -16.29
N ALA A 263 -12.39 13.33 -16.65
CA ALA A 263 -11.47 12.19 -16.74
C ALA A 263 -11.03 11.67 -15.36
N LYS A 264 -11.09 12.49 -14.30
CA LYS A 264 -10.98 12.05 -12.91
C LYS A 264 -12.32 11.49 -12.41
N GLY A 265 -12.76 10.37 -12.99
CA GLY A 265 -13.77 9.39 -12.55
C GLY A 265 -14.78 9.70 -11.41
N SER A 266 -15.20 10.94 -11.21
CA SER A 266 -15.96 11.33 -10.03
C SER A 266 -17.41 10.90 -10.20
N ARG A 267 -17.77 9.79 -9.57
CA ARG A 267 -19.14 9.27 -9.59
C ARG A 267 -19.99 10.15 -8.68
N ARG A 268 -21.21 10.48 -9.11
CA ARG A 268 -22.15 11.21 -8.24
C ARG A 268 -23.15 10.23 -7.62
N HIS A 269 -23.48 10.45 -6.35
CA HIS A 269 -24.45 9.65 -5.61
C HIS A 269 -25.49 10.54 -4.96
N VAL A 270 -26.77 10.25 -5.24
CA VAL A 270 -27.89 10.93 -4.59
C VAL A 270 -28.21 10.21 -3.29
N VAL A 271 -28.02 10.89 -2.17
CA VAL A 271 -28.25 10.38 -0.81
C VAL A 271 -29.71 10.00 -0.65
N ARG A 272 -29.98 8.79 -0.15
CA ARG A 272 -31.34 8.33 0.19
C ARG A 272 -31.55 8.43 1.70
N THR A 273 -32.82 8.36 2.10
CA THR A 273 -33.20 8.39 3.53
C THR A 273 -32.53 7.22 4.26
N GLY A 274 -31.76 7.53 5.31
CA GLY A 274 -31.03 6.53 6.09
C GLY A 274 -29.65 6.16 5.55
N ASP A 275 -29.15 6.87 4.53
CA ASP A 275 -27.75 6.76 4.13
C ASP A 275 -26.84 7.59 5.05
N THR A 276 -25.69 7.00 5.37
CA THR A 276 -24.61 7.66 6.10
C THR A 276 -23.36 7.70 5.23
N LEU A 277 -22.46 8.65 5.48
CA LEU A 277 -21.19 8.74 4.75
C LEU A 277 -20.41 7.42 4.83
N GLU A 278 -20.45 6.72 5.97
CA GLU A 278 -19.83 5.40 6.14
C GLU A 278 -20.46 4.31 5.27
N LYS A 279 -21.79 4.30 5.15
CA LYS A 279 -22.53 3.31 4.35
C LYS A 279 -22.29 3.52 2.86
N ILE A 280 -22.31 4.78 2.41
CA ILE A 280 -21.97 5.16 1.03
C ILE A 280 -20.50 4.81 0.77
N SER A 281 -19.59 5.14 1.68
CA SER A 281 -18.17 4.79 1.57
C SER A 281 -17.96 3.27 1.42
N ARG A 282 -18.65 2.46 2.21
CA ARG A 282 -18.62 1.00 2.09
C ARG A 282 -19.20 0.51 0.77
N GLN A 283 -20.27 1.13 0.27
CA GLN A 283 -20.87 0.75 -1.01
C GLN A 283 -19.95 1.00 -2.20
N TYR A 284 -19.20 2.10 -2.20
CA TYR A 284 -18.37 2.49 -3.33
C TYR A 284 -16.90 2.04 -3.21
N TYR A 285 -16.34 2.05 -2.00
CA TYR A 285 -14.93 1.70 -1.76
C TYR A 285 -14.74 0.35 -1.06
N GLY A 286 -15.83 -0.34 -0.70
CA GLY A 286 -15.79 -1.61 0.04
C GLY A 286 -15.45 -1.48 1.53
N VAL A 287 -14.94 -0.32 1.98
CA VAL A 287 -14.54 -0.05 3.35
C VAL A 287 -15.26 1.18 3.90
N SER A 288 -15.75 1.12 5.14
CA SER A 288 -16.39 2.29 5.77
C SER A 288 -15.40 3.37 6.18
N GLY A 289 -14.12 3.05 6.41
CA GLY A 289 -13.10 3.99 6.89
C GLY A 289 -12.65 5.05 5.87
N ARG A 290 -13.21 5.07 4.66
CA ARG A 290 -12.89 6.06 3.61
C ARG A 290 -13.93 7.18 3.51
N TRP A 291 -14.77 7.35 4.54
CA TRP A 291 -15.77 8.41 4.59
C TRP A 291 -15.11 9.80 4.69
N SER A 292 -13.91 9.92 5.29
CA SER A 292 -13.18 11.18 5.41
C SER A 292 -12.79 11.76 4.06
N THR A 293 -12.26 10.94 3.15
CA THR A 293 -11.92 11.37 1.79
C THR A 293 -13.14 11.86 1.01
N MET A 294 -14.30 11.23 1.23
CA MET A 294 -15.56 11.69 0.64
C MET A 294 -16.07 12.97 1.32
N TYR A 295 -15.88 13.12 2.63
CA TYR A 295 -16.21 14.34 3.36
C TYR A 295 -15.39 15.53 2.85
N ASP A 296 -14.07 15.36 2.71
CA ASP A 296 -13.16 16.41 2.25
C ASP A 296 -13.49 16.85 0.82
N ALA A 297 -13.78 15.90 -0.07
CA ALA A 297 -14.21 16.19 -1.45
C ALA A 297 -15.55 16.94 -1.53
N ASN A 298 -16.41 16.80 -0.51
CA ASN A 298 -17.71 17.47 -0.42
C ASN A 298 -17.74 18.52 0.69
N ALA A 299 -16.58 19.01 1.14
CA ALA A 299 -16.49 19.95 2.26
C ALA A 299 -17.29 21.22 2.00
N ALA A 300 -17.33 21.72 0.76
CA ALA A 300 -18.18 22.87 0.40
C ALA A 300 -19.68 22.65 0.69
N LEU A 301 -20.16 21.40 0.62
CA LEU A 301 -21.56 21.03 0.89
C LEU A 301 -21.79 20.67 2.37
N LEU A 302 -20.77 20.17 3.07
CA LEU A 302 -20.88 19.56 4.40
C LEU A 302 -20.20 20.35 5.55
N ALA A 303 -19.29 21.30 5.25
CA ALA A 303 -18.46 21.99 6.25
C ALA A 303 -19.25 22.88 7.23
N ASN A 304 -20.52 23.19 6.94
CA ASN A 304 -21.36 24.06 7.76
C ASN A 304 -22.14 23.31 8.87
N GLY A 305 -21.70 22.11 9.26
CA GLY A 305 -22.40 21.29 10.26
C GLY A 305 -23.79 20.83 9.82
N LYS A 306 -24.08 20.88 8.51
CA LYS A 306 -25.35 20.42 7.95
C LYS A 306 -25.36 18.89 7.97
N PRO A 307 -26.39 18.26 8.55
CA PRO A 307 -26.54 16.81 8.48
C PRO A 307 -26.78 16.36 7.04
N LEU A 308 -26.36 15.14 6.71
CA LEU A 308 -26.63 14.53 5.40
C LEU A 308 -28.16 14.44 5.19
N GLN A 309 -28.67 15.09 4.14
CA GLN A 309 -30.11 15.06 3.82
C GLN A 309 -30.36 14.20 2.58
N ALA A 310 -31.48 13.48 2.59
CA ALA A 310 -31.94 12.76 1.42
C ALA A 310 -32.18 13.72 0.24
N GLY A 311 -31.74 13.34 -0.95
CA GLY A 311 -31.77 14.17 -2.16
C GLY A 311 -30.51 14.99 -2.41
N MET A 312 -29.55 15.04 -1.47
CA MET A 312 -28.25 15.68 -1.73
C MET A 312 -27.41 14.86 -2.70
N GLU A 313 -26.76 15.51 -3.66
CA GLU A 313 -25.83 14.89 -4.59
C GLU A 313 -24.39 15.02 -4.06
N LEU A 314 -23.76 13.89 -3.78
CA LEU A 314 -22.38 13.82 -3.29
C LEU A 314 -21.45 13.38 -4.43
N VAL A 315 -20.29 14.01 -4.49
CA VAL A 315 -19.18 13.64 -5.36
C VAL A 315 -18.37 12.52 -4.70
N ILE A 316 -18.21 11.39 -5.39
CA ILE A 316 -17.44 10.24 -4.95
C ILE A 316 -16.11 10.24 -5.70
N PRO A 317 -15.01 10.68 -5.08
CA PRO A 317 -13.69 10.66 -5.70
C PRO A 317 -13.18 9.22 -5.90
N GLU A 318 -12.40 8.97 -6.96
CA GLU A 318 -11.66 7.71 -7.06
C GLU A 318 -10.42 7.74 -6.13
N LEU A 319 -10.12 6.61 -5.48
CA LEU A 319 -9.06 6.46 -4.47
C LEU A 319 -7.66 6.37 -5.09
#